data_AF-A0A168EA99-F1
#
_entry.id   AF-A0A168EA99-F1
#
_cell.length_a   1.000
_cell.length_b   1.000
_cell.length_c   1.000
_cell.angle_alpha   90.00
_cell.angle_beta   90.00
_cell.angle_gamma   90.00
#
_symmetry.space_group_name_H-M   'P 1'
#
loop_
_entity.id
_entity.type
_entity.pdbx_description
1 polymer ?
#
loop_
_entity_poly.entity_id
_entity_poly.type
_entity_poly.pdbx_seq_one_letter_code
_entity_poly.pdbx_strand_id
1 'polypeptide(L)'
;MEPHPDLIKIAQETRKKAKNDPNNLYKDDESFELWHVENCAEIQAVNQLLWSGSKIEDILISTVNGNGKYKVSCRNCQKTFLDFINDFHE
;
A
#
# COMPACT_ATOMS: atom_id res chain seq x y z
N MET A 1 -14.34 1.57 9.81
CA MET A 1 -13.29 1.23 10.79
C MET A 1 -12.21 2.29 10.64
N GLU A 2 -11.76 2.90 11.72
CA GLU A 2 -10.70 3.91 11.64
C GLU A 2 -9.36 3.28 11.23
N PRO A 3 -8.48 3.99 10.51
CA PRO A 3 -7.16 3.47 10.17
C PRO A 3 -6.28 3.28 11.42
N HIS A 4 -5.61 2.13 11.52
CA HIS A 4 -4.64 1.85 12.57
C HIS A 4 -3.50 2.89 12.56
N PRO A 5 -2.97 3.36 13.71
CA PRO A 5 -1.93 4.38 13.76
C PRO A 5 -0.69 4.06 12.91
N ASP A 6 -0.25 2.81 12.93
CA ASP A 6 0.90 2.37 12.10
C ASP A 6 0.60 2.50 10.61
N LEU A 7 -0.63 2.19 10.20
CA LEU A 7 -1.05 2.33 8.81
C LEU A 7 -1.13 3.81 8.39
N ILE A 8 -1.62 4.69 9.27
CA ILE A 8 -1.64 6.14 9.04
C ILE A 8 -0.23 6.64 8.75
N LYS A 9 0.74 6.24 9.58
CA LYS A 9 2.14 6.64 9.43
C LYS A 9 2.69 6.23 8.07
N ILE A 10 2.53 4.96 7.68
CA ILE A 10 3.08 4.44 6.42
C ILE A 10 2.36 5.05 5.20
N ALA A 11 1.04 5.26 5.27
CA ALA A 11 0.29 5.95 4.22
C ALA A 11 0.75 7.41 4.06
N GLN A 12 0.97 8.13 5.16
CA GLN A 12 1.50 9.49 5.13
C GLN A 12 2.93 9.55 4.56
N GLU A 13 3.79 8.59 4.89
CA GLU A 13 5.13 8.48 4.30
C GLU A 13 5.05 8.24 2.79
N THR A 14 4.13 7.39 2.33
CA THR A 14 3.88 7.17 0.90
C THR A 14 3.44 8.46 0.21
N ARG A 15 2.49 9.20 0.80
CA ARG A 15 2.02 10.47 0.26
C ARG A 15 3.12 11.53 0.17
N LYS A 16 3.97 11.61 1.20
CA LYS A 16 5.17 12.47 1.17
C LYS A 16 6.14 12.07 0.07
N LYS A 17 6.39 10.76 -0.12
CA LYS A 17 7.22 10.26 -1.22
C LYS A 17 6.63 10.64 -2.58
N ALA A 18 5.32 10.45 -2.77
CA ALA A 18 4.62 10.80 -4.00
C ALA A 18 4.70 12.29 -4.32
N LYS A 19 4.46 13.15 -3.33
CA LYS A 19 4.53 14.61 -3.46
C LYS A 19 5.91 15.12 -3.87
N ASN A 20 6.95 14.48 -3.36
CA ASN A 20 8.32 14.93 -3.53
C ASN A 20 9.03 14.28 -4.72
N ASP A 21 8.39 13.35 -5.43
CA ASP A 21 8.95 12.74 -6.64
C ASP A 21 8.77 13.68 -7.84
N PRO A 22 9.84 14.25 -8.40
CA PRO A 22 9.74 15.21 -9.51
C PRO A 22 9.20 14.60 -10.80
N ASN A 23 9.27 13.27 -10.95
CA ASN A 23 8.82 12.54 -12.13
C ASN A 23 7.42 11.95 -11.96
N ASN A 24 6.78 12.15 -10.80
CA ASN A 24 5.46 11.63 -10.53
C ASN A 24 4.37 12.51 -11.14
N LEU A 25 3.55 11.93 -12.02
CA LEU A 25 2.43 12.59 -12.68
C LEU A 25 1.36 13.07 -11.69
N TYR A 26 1.19 12.37 -10.56
CA TYR A 26 0.15 12.63 -9.56
C TYR A 26 0.71 13.23 -8.27
N LYS A 27 1.86 13.92 -8.35
CA LYS A 27 2.53 14.52 -7.19
C LYS A 27 1.67 15.54 -6.44
N ASP A 28 0.85 16.31 -7.17
CA ASP A 28 0.01 17.35 -6.58
C ASP A 28 -1.16 16.75 -5.79
N ASP A 29 -1.58 15.53 -6.15
CA ASP A 29 -2.56 14.72 -5.42
C ASP A 29 -1.92 13.86 -4.31
N GLU A 30 -0.61 14.02 -4.08
CA GLU A 30 0.18 13.25 -3.13
C GLU A 30 0.00 11.73 -3.33
N SER A 31 -0.13 11.28 -4.58
CA SER A 31 -0.37 9.87 -4.93
C SER A 31 0.57 9.39 -6.03
N PHE A 32 0.75 8.07 -6.18
CA PHE A 32 1.41 7.46 -7.34
C PHE A 32 0.40 6.89 -8.36
N GLU A 33 -0.90 7.04 -8.11
CA GLU A 33 -2.01 6.64 -8.98
C GLU A 33 -3.05 7.77 -9.07
N LEU A 34 -4.07 7.59 -9.92
CA LEU A 34 -5.23 8.49 -10.02
C LEU A 34 -6.13 8.50 -8.76
N TRP A 35 -5.87 7.62 -7.79
CA TRP A 35 -6.60 7.51 -6.53
C TRP A 35 -5.64 7.48 -5.37
N HIS A 36 -6.05 7.99 -4.21
CA HIS A 36 -5.22 7.99 -3.00
C HIS A 36 -4.92 6.58 -2.50
N VAL A 37 -3.77 6.42 -1.85
CA VAL A 37 -3.29 5.13 -1.33
C VAL A 37 -4.31 4.49 -0.41
N GLU A 38 -5.01 5.27 0.41
CA GLU A 38 -6.03 4.85 1.36
C GLU A 38 -7.21 4.09 0.70
N ASN A 39 -7.42 4.26 -0.60
CA ASN A 39 -8.46 3.56 -1.36
C ASN A 39 -8.04 2.16 -1.85
N CYS A 40 -6.78 1.76 -1.67
CA CYS A 40 -6.31 0.46 -2.14
C CYS A 40 -6.80 -0.69 -1.27
N ALA A 41 -7.13 -1.84 -1.88
CA ALA A 41 -7.63 -3.01 -1.15
C ALA A 41 -6.57 -3.57 -0.19
N GLU A 42 -5.30 -3.52 -0.59
CA GLU A 42 -4.15 -3.95 0.21
C GLU A 42 -4.03 -3.13 1.51
N ILE A 43 -4.31 -1.83 1.45
CA ILE A 43 -4.31 -0.95 2.63
C ILE A 43 -5.42 -1.33 3.60
N GLN A 44 -6.61 -1.63 3.08
CA GLN A 44 -7.74 -2.05 3.91
C GLN A 44 -7.50 -3.43 4.54
N ALA A 45 -6.87 -4.36 3.81
CA ALA A 45 -6.50 -5.67 4.33
C ALA A 45 -5.47 -5.56 5.47
N VAL A 46 -4.42 -4.76 5.29
CA VAL A 46 -3.44 -4.50 6.35
C VAL A 46 -4.09 -3.84 7.56
N ASN A 47 -4.99 -2.87 7.35
CA ASN A 47 -5.72 -2.23 8.45
C ASN A 47 -6.44 -3.26 9.34
N GLN A 48 -7.14 -4.22 8.71
CA GLN A 48 -7.85 -5.28 9.42
C GLN A 48 -6.92 -6.20 10.20
N LEU A 49 -5.77 -6.56 9.63
CA LEU A 49 -4.77 -7.40 10.29
C LEU A 49 -4.15 -6.70 11.50
N LEU A 50 -3.79 -5.43 11.36
CA LEU A 50 -3.24 -4.63 12.47
C LEU A 50 -4.25 -4.53 13.63
N TRP A 51 -5.52 -4.27 13.34
CA TRP A 51 -6.59 -4.29 14.35
C TRP A 51 -6.84 -5.67 14.96
N SER A 52 -6.50 -6.74 14.24
CA SER A 52 -6.55 -8.11 14.76
C SER A 52 -5.34 -8.49 15.62
N GLY A 53 -4.42 -7.55 15.86
CA GLY A 53 -3.24 -7.74 16.70
C GLY A 53 -2.00 -8.22 15.94
N SER A 54 -2.04 -8.31 14.61
CA SER A 54 -0.84 -8.57 13.81
C SER A 54 0.10 -7.37 13.84
N LYS A 55 1.41 -7.62 13.77
CA LYS A 55 2.41 -6.56 13.57
C LYS A 55 2.68 -6.37 12.08
N ILE A 56 3.01 -5.15 11.67
CA ILE A 56 3.29 -4.84 10.26
C ILE A 56 4.42 -5.69 9.67
N GLU A 57 5.46 -5.98 10.47
CA GLU A 57 6.62 -6.80 10.10
C GLU A 57 6.28 -8.30 9.89
N ASP A 58 5.14 -8.76 10.40
CA ASP A 58 4.67 -10.14 10.28
C ASP A 58 3.68 -10.32 9.10
N ILE A 59 3.45 -9.28 8.30
CA ILE A 59 2.45 -9.27 7.22
C ILE A 59 3.14 -9.44 5.85
N LEU A 60 2.73 -10.47 5.13
CA LEU A 60 3.03 -10.66 3.71
C LEU A 60 1.81 -10.24 2.88
N ILE A 61 2.02 -9.42 1.85
CA ILE A 61 0.95 -8.92 0.98
C ILE A 61 1.12 -9.50 -0.43
N SER A 62 0.09 -10.14 -0.93
CA SER A 62 -0.01 -10.57 -2.33
C SER A 62 -1.40 -10.27 -2.87
N THR A 63 -1.46 -9.70 -4.07
CA THR A 63 -2.73 -9.35 -4.71
C THR A 63 -3.07 -10.41 -5.76
N VAL A 64 -4.32 -10.85 -5.78
CA VAL A 64 -4.86 -11.79 -6.79
C VAL A 64 -6.03 -11.15 -7.53
N ASN A 65 -6.24 -11.51 -8.79
CA ASN A 65 -7.42 -11.10 -9.55
C ASN A 65 -8.61 -12.04 -9.31
N GLY A 66 -9.77 -11.72 -9.89
CA GLY A 66 -10.99 -12.53 -9.75
C GLY A 66 -10.90 -13.96 -10.30
N ASN A 67 -9.85 -14.28 -11.06
CA ASN A 67 -9.56 -15.64 -11.55
C ASN A 67 -8.53 -16.37 -10.65
N GLY A 68 -8.19 -15.82 -9.50
CA GLY A 68 -7.22 -16.39 -8.56
C GLY A 68 -5.76 -16.29 -9.01
N LYS A 69 -5.45 -15.55 -10.09
CA LYS A 69 -4.07 -15.37 -10.55
C LYS A 69 -3.42 -14.21 -9.82
N TYR A 70 -2.13 -14.33 -9.51
CA TYR A 70 -1.32 -13.23 -9.00
C TYR A 70 -1.41 -12.01 -9.92
N LYS A 71 -1.54 -10.87 -9.28
CA LYS A 71 -1.58 -9.57 -9.92
C LYS A 71 -0.64 -8.66 -9.17
N VAL A 72 0.19 -7.96 -9.92
CA VAL A 72 1.05 -6.91 -9.38
C VAL A 72 0.18 -5.83 -8.72
N SER A 73 0.54 -5.43 -7.50
CA SER A 73 -0.12 -4.36 -6.76
C SER A 73 0.08 -3.01 -7.48
N CYS A 74 -0.82 -2.05 -7.23
CA CYS A 74 -0.69 -0.72 -7.86
C CYS A 74 0.53 0.06 -7.32
N ARG A 75 0.95 1.13 -7.99
CA ARG A 75 2.16 1.87 -7.63
C ARG A 75 2.10 2.46 -6.22
N ASN A 76 0.92 2.87 -5.76
CA ASN A 76 0.72 3.28 -4.37
C ASN A 76 1.19 2.17 -3.42
N CYS A 77 0.59 0.97 -3.52
CA CYS A 77 0.90 -0.15 -2.65
C CYS A 77 2.33 -0.66 -2.82
N GLN A 78 2.87 -0.66 -4.03
CA GLN A 78 4.28 -0.99 -4.27
C GLN A 78 5.22 -0.06 -3.50
N LYS A 79 4.94 1.26 -3.48
CA LYS A 79 5.76 2.25 -2.78
C LYS A 79 5.52 2.26 -1.26
N THR A 80 4.29 1.96 -0.84
CA THR A 80 3.92 1.84 0.58
C THR A 80 4.59 0.64 1.23
N PHE A 81 4.51 -0.52 0.57
CA PHE A 81 4.93 -1.78 1.14
C PHE A 81 6.23 -2.30 0.52
N LEU A 82 7.05 -1.43 -0.09
CA LEU A 82 8.26 -1.83 -0.80
C LEU A 82 9.18 -2.72 0.05
N ASP A 83 9.28 -2.43 1.34
CA ASP A 83 10.11 -3.17 2.29
C ASP A 83 9.44 -4.45 2.84
N PHE A 84 8.15 -4.67 2.53
CA PHE A 84 7.33 -5.79 3.02
C PHE A 84 6.84 -6.71 1.88
N ILE A 85 6.89 -6.26 0.63
CA ILE A 85 6.49 -7.04 -0.53
C ILE A 85 7.61 -8.04 -0.85
N ASN A 86 7.39 -9.31 -0.53
CA ASN A 86 8.07 -10.40 -1.21
C ASN A 86 7.39 -10.59 -2.56
N ASP A 87 7.89 -9.92 -3.59
CA ASP A 87 7.53 -10.20 -4.98
C ASP A 87 8.25 -11.51 -5.34
N PHE A 88 7.67 -12.66 -4.97
CA PHE A 88 8.10 -13.96 -5.47
C PHE A 88 7.78 -14.02 -6.96
N HIS A 89 8.70 -13.49 -7.77
CA HIS A 89 8.81 -13.83 -9.18
C HIS A 89 9.56 -15.17 -9.27
N GLU A 90 8.81 -16.27 -9.30
CA GLU A 90 9.28 -17.53 -9.92
C GLU A 90 8.81 -17.60 -11.38
#